data_AF-A0A0D2ZS96-F1
#
_entry.id   AF-A0A0D2ZS96-F1
#
_cell.length_a   1.000
_cell.length_b   1.000
_cell.length_c   1.000
_cell.angle_alpha   90.00
_cell.angle_beta   90.00
_cell.angle_gamma   90.00
#
_symmetry.space_group_name_H-M   'P 1'
#
loop_
_entity.id
_entity.type
_entity.pdbx_description
1 polymer ?
#
loop_
_entity_poly.entity_id
_entity_poly.type
_entity_poly.pdbx_seq_one_letter_code
_entity_poly.pdbx_strand_id
1 'polypeptide(L)' 'MSTKFLVVDCQSAYNMILGRPWIHDMGAVPSTLHQMVKFPTPWGIRIIRGDQENSRSCYQTILKGKTKVL' A
#
# COMPACT_ATOMS: atom_id res chain seq x y z
N MET A 1 14.97 -14.66 -0.42
CA MET A 1 14.05 -14.04 -1.41
C MET A 1 14.69 -12.77 -1.91
N SER A 2 14.85 -12.62 -3.23
CA SER A 2 15.31 -11.38 -3.85
C SER A 2 14.15 -10.85 -4.69
N THR A 3 13.61 -9.69 -4.32
CA THR A 3 12.52 -9.02 -5.04
C THR A 3 13.09 -7.76 -5.67
N LYS A 4 12.89 -7.59 -6.98
CA LYS A 4 13.24 -6.36 -7.70
C LYS A 4 12.06 -5.40 -7.64
N PHE A 5 12.31 -4.16 -7.23
CA PHE A 5 11.31 -3.10 -7.20
C PHE A 5 11.61 -2.06 -8.27
N LEU A 6 10.56 -1.54 -8.90
CA LEU A 6 10.64 -0.31 -9.68
C LEU A 6 10.38 0.86 -8.73
N VAL A 7 11.34 1.78 -8.63
CA VAL A 7 11.18 3.02 -7.89
C VAL A 7 10.70 4.10 -8.85
N VAL A 8 9.59 4.74 -8.50
CA VAL A 8 9.03 5.85 -9.26
C VAL A 8 9.00 7.07 -8.34
N ASP A 9 9.74 8.10 -8.71
CA ASP A 9 9.78 9.37 -7.98
C ASP A 9 8.65 10.28 -8.47
N CYS A 10 7.46 10.11 -7.91
CA CYS A 10 6.31 10.94 -8.21
C CYS A 10 5.36 11.08 -7.02
N GLN A 11 4.57 12.15 -7.01
CA GLN A 11 3.50 12.29 -6.04
C GLN A 11 2.40 11.26 -6.34
N SER A 12 2.23 10.30 -5.42
CA SER A 12 1.30 9.19 -5.55
C SER A 12 0.50 9.01 -4.26
N ALA A 13 -0.74 8.53 -4.38
CA ALA A 13 -1.54 8.10 -3.24
C ALA A 13 -1.03 6.76 -2.62
N TYR A 14 -0.08 6.11 -3.28
CA TYR A 14 0.49 4.83 -2.88
C TYR A 14 1.99 4.94 -2.71
N ASN A 15 2.49 4.50 -1.55
CA ASN A 15 3.93 4.40 -1.27
C ASN A 15 4.56 3.14 -1.86
N MET A 16 3.77 2.08 -2.06
CA MET A 16 4.24 0.80 -2.59
C MET A 16 3.09 -0.01 -3.19
N ILE A 17 3.32 -0.64 -4.33
CA ILE A 17 2.37 -1.55 -4.98
C ILE A 17 2.96 -2.96 -4.94
N LEU A 18 2.35 -3.83 -4.13
CA LEU A 18 2.78 -5.22 -3.97
C LEU A 18 1.89 -6.13 -4.81
N GLY A 19 2.49 -6.77 -5.82
CA GLY A 19 1.79 -7.72 -6.66
C GLY A 19 1.60 -9.08 -5.98
N ARG A 20 0.73 -9.90 -6.60
CA ARG A 20 0.50 -11.30 -6.19
C ARG A 20 1.78 -12.14 -6.04
N PRO A 21 2.80 -12.04 -6.92
CA PRO A 21 4.03 -12.80 -6.76
C PRO A 21 4.66 -12.59 -5.38
N TRP A 22 4.88 -11.33 -4.99
CA TRP A 22 5.45 -11.01 -3.68
C TRP A 22 4.56 -11.49 -2.53
N ILE A 23 3.24 -11.32 -2.64
CA ILE A 23 2.28 -11.74 -1.60
C ILE A 23 2.35 -13.25 -1.38
N HIS A 24 2.36 -14.04 -2.46
CA HIS A 24 2.40 -15.50 -2.37
C HIS A 24 3.76 -15.98 -1.86
N ASP A 25 4.85 -15.43 -2.39
CA ASP A 25 6.21 -15.79 -2.01
C ASP A 25 6.50 -15.50 -0.54
N MET A 26 5.97 -14.39 -0.02
CA MET A 26 6.15 -14.00 1.38
C MET A 26 5.18 -14.70 2.34
N GLY A 27 4.21 -15.48 1.86
CA GLY A 27 3.12 -15.99 2.69
C GLY A 27 2.32 -14.85 3.34
N ALA A 28 2.19 -13.72 2.63
CA ALA A 28 1.56 -12.52 3.15
C ALA A 28 0.03 -12.62 3.09
N VAL A 29 -0.62 -12.11 4.13
CA VAL A 29 -2.08 -12.07 4.28
C VAL A 29 -2.51 -10.60 4.36
N PRO A 30 -3.05 -10.04 3.25
CA PRO A 30 -3.64 -8.71 3.26
C PRO A 30 -5.04 -8.73 3.88
N SER A 31 -5.37 -7.68 4.64
CA SER A 31 -6.69 -7.44 5.21
C SER A 31 -7.11 -6.01 4.88
N THR A 32 -8.09 -5.87 3.98
CA THR A 32 -8.65 -4.57 3.58
C THR A 32 -9.38 -3.88 4.73
N LEU A 33 -10.14 -4.63 5.55
CA LEU A 33 -10.89 -4.11 6.69
C LEU A 33 -9.99 -3.37 7.69
N HIS A 34 -8.87 -3.98 8.06
CA HIS A 34 -7.91 -3.42 9.01
C HIS A 34 -6.82 -2.58 8.34
N GLN A 35 -6.80 -2.49 7.01
CA GLN A 35 -5.71 -1.90 6.22
C GLN A 35 -4.33 -2.42 6.65
N MET A 36 -4.15 -3.73 6.72
CA MET A 36 -2.90 -4.35 7.15
C MET A 36 -2.47 -5.47 6.23
N VAL A 37 -1.16 -5.69 6.11
CA VAL A 37 -0.57 -6.87 5.48
C VAL A 37 0.31 -7.56 6.52
N LYS A 38 -0.05 -8.79 6.88
CA LYS A 38 0.75 -9.62 7.80
C LYS A 38 1.61 -10.60 7.00
N PHE A 39 2.81 -10.88 7.44
CA PHE A 39 3.66 -11.92 6.82
C PHE A 39 4.61 -12.53 7.85
N PRO A 40 4.96 -13.82 7.72
CA PRO A 40 5.92 -14.48 8.58
C PRO A 40 7.35 -13.96 8.34
N THR A 41 8.14 -13.94 9.41
CA THR A 41 9.59 -13.72 9.39
C THR A 41 10.24 -14.73 10.35
N PRO A 42 11.57 -14.93 10.31
CA PRO A 42 12.27 -15.75 11.28
C PRO A 42 12.05 -15.33 12.74
N TRP A 43 11.65 -14.09 12.97
CA TRP A 43 11.39 -13.51 14.30
C TRP A 43 9.88 -13.33 14.59
N GLY A 44 9.04 -14.14 13.95
CA GLY A 44 7.57 -14.10 14.11
C GLY A 44 6.87 -13.27 13.03
N ILE A 45 5.64 -12.84 13.31
CA ILE A 45 4.81 -12.12 12.34
C ILE A 45 5.21 -10.64 12.31
N ARG A 46 5.38 -10.09 11.11
CA ARG A 46 5.49 -8.65 10.88
C ARG A 46 4.24 -8.13 10.18
N ILE A 47 3.98 -6.84 10.38
CA ILE A 47 2.75 -6.18 9.92
C ILE A 47 3.14 -4.87 9.23
N ILE A 48 2.74 -4.72 7.97
CA ILE A 48 2.68 -3.42 7.30
C ILE A 48 1.31 -2.84 7.57
N ARG A 49 1.25 -1.63 8.11
CA ARG A 49 0.01 -0.89 8.37
C ARG A 49 -0.21 0.16 7.29
N GLY A 50 -1.44 0.26 6.81
CA GLY A 50 -1.87 1.36 5.98
C GLY A 50 -1.92 2.65 6.79
N ASP A 51 -1.64 3.76 6.13
CA ASP A 51 -1.83 5.09 6.67
C ASP A 51 -3.27 5.53 6.39
N GLN A 52 -4.12 5.37 7.40
CA GLN A 52 -5.55 5.63 7.27
C GLN A 52 -5.86 7.11 7.05
N GLU A 53 -5.05 8.01 7.62
CA GLU A 53 -5.24 9.46 7.49
C GLU A 53 -4.91 9.91 6.07
N ASN A 54 -3.72 9.57 5.58
CA ASN A 54 -3.33 9.88 4.20
C ASN A 54 -4.25 9.19 3.19
N SER A 55 -4.65 7.94 3.44
CA SER A 55 -5.61 7.23 2.57
C SER A 55 -6.96 7.97 2.46
N ARG A 56 -7.48 8.48 3.58
CA ARG A 56 -8.73 9.26 3.60
C ARG A 56 -8.56 10.60 2.90
N SER A 57 -7.46 11.29 3.17
CA SER A 57 -7.12 12.57 2.52
C SER A 57 -7.05 12.41 1.00
N CYS A 58 -6.27 11.45 0.51
CA CYS A 58 -6.16 11.15 -0.92
C CYS A 58 -7.52 10.81 -1.54
N TYR A 59 -8.33 9.97 -0.89
CA TYR A 59 -9.66 9.63 -1.37
C TYR A 59 -10.57 10.86 -1.47
N GLN A 60 -10.56 11.73 -0.46
CA GLN A 60 -11.33 12.98 -0.47
C GLN A 60 -10.87 13.94 -1.57
N THR A 61 -9.56 14.09 -1.78
CA THR A 61 -9.01 14.96 -2.83
C THR A 61 -9.39 14.48 -4.24
N ILE A 62 -9.39 13.16 -4.46
CA ILE A 62 -9.80 12.58 -5.74
C ILE A 62 -11.30 12.73 -5.98
N LEU A 63 -12.13 12.51 -4.95
CA LEU A 63 -13.59 12.65 -5.07
C LEU A 63 -14.07 14.10 -5.16
N LYS A 64 -13.42 15.04 -4.46
CA LYS A 64 -13.69 16.49 -4.56
C LYS A 64 -13.08 17.10 -5.83
N GLY A 65 -13.07 16.34 -6.92
CA GLY A 65 -12.30 16.56 -8.14
C GLY A 65 -12.15 18.03 -8.51
N LYS A 66 -10.93 18.40 -8.88
CA LYS A 66 -10.51 19.73 -9.37
C LYS A 66 -11.67 20.48 -10.02
N THR A 67 -12.20 21.50 -9.36
CA THR A 67 -12.73 22.67 -10.06
C THR A 67 -11.57 23.21 -10.89
N LYS A 68 -11.45 22.76 -12.14
CA LYS A 68 -10.76 23.57 -13.13
C LYS A 68 -11.65 24.79 -13.31
N VAL A 69 -11.32 25.86 -12.59
CA VAL A 69 -11.68 27.20 -13.04
C VAL A 69 -10.89 27.39 -14.34
N LEU A 70 -11.55 27.11 -15.46
CA LEU A 70 -11.25 27.74 -16.74
C LEU A 70 -12.14 28.98 -16.83
#